data_AF-A0A6J3EZN1-F1
#
_entry.id   AF-A0A6J3EZN1-F1
#
_cell.length_a   1.000
_cell.length_b   1.000
_cell.length_c   1.000
_cell.angle_alpha   90.00
_cell.angle_beta   90.00
_cell.angle_gamma   90.00
#
_symmetry.space_group_name_H-M   'P 1'
#
loop_
_entity.id
_entity.type
_entity.pdbx_description
1 polymer ?
#
loop_
_entity_poly.entity_id
_entity_poly.type
_entity_poly.pdbx_seq_one_letter_code
_entity_poly.pdbx_strand_id
1 'polypeptide(L)'
;MAKEEPRSISRDLQELQKKLCLLIEFFQNNPKVMAFTKSPLGQYLDRHPFLALALLVFIVTSAVPVGFFLLLVILTTLVALVGVIILEGLVISVGGLSLFCILCGLGFISLALSGMMMASYIIASSLVNCCFSPSRPLTQQNPNGDCQLAMKAADFKGLYQE
;
A
#
# COMPACT_ATOMS: atom_id res chain seq x y z
N MET A 1 31.54 -2.86 -51.72
CA MET A 1 31.03 -1.97 -50.64
C MET A 1 30.43 -0.74 -51.30
N ALA A 2 29.11 -0.61 -51.27
CA ALA A 2 28.32 0.36 -52.02
C ALA A 2 28.44 1.79 -51.45
N LYS A 3 28.72 2.77 -52.31
CA LYS A 3 28.72 4.21 -52.02
C LYS A 3 27.48 4.81 -52.70
N GLU A 4 26.33 4.87 -52.02
CA GLU A 4 25.09 5.45 -52.60
C GLU A 4 24.33 6.47 -51.73
N GLU A 5 24.90 6.96 -50.61
CA GLU A 5 24.15 7.83 -49.68
C GLU A 5 24.17 9.38 -49.84
N PRO A 6 24.87 10.05 -50.77
CA PRO A 6 24.83 11.54 -50.80
C PRO A 6 23.56 12.15 -51.42
N ARG A 7 22.88 11.43 -52.32
CA ARG A 7 21.77 12.00 -53.15
C ARG A 7 20.40 11.95 -52.47
N SER A 8 20.16 11.02 -51.54
CA SER A 8 18.90 10.92 -50.78
C SER A 8 18.76 12.08 -49.79
N ILE A 9 19.80 12.33 -48.99
CA ILE A 9 19.83 13.41 -47.98
C ILE A 9 19.55 14.78 -48.62
N SER A 10 20.10 15.05 -49.81
CA SER A 10 19.82 16.31 -50.53
C SER A 10 18.36 16.47 -50.94
N ARG A 11 17.67 15.38 -51.31
CA ARG A 11 16.26 15.40 -51.68
C ARG A 11 15.37 15.58 -50.46
N ASP A 12 15.68 14.91 -49.35
CA ASP A 12 14.95 15.09 -48.09
C ASP A 12 15.10 16.50 -47.52
N LEU A 13 16.29 17.09 -47.57
CA LEU A 13 16.50 18.49 -47.17
C LEU A 13 15.75 19.47 -48.08
N GLN A 14 15.68 19.17 -49.39
CA GLN A 14 14.94 19.99 -50.35
C GLN A 14 13.41 19.88 -50.14
N GLU A 15 12.92 18.70 -49.76
CA GLU A 15 11.54 18.46 -49.37
C GLU A 15 11.21 19.19 -48.06
N LEU A 16 12.10 19.13 -47.06
CA LEU A 16 11.99 19.87 -45.81
C LEU A 16 11.98 21.38 -46.05
N GLN A 17 12.83 21.89 -46.94
CA GLN A 17 12.79 23.29 -47.36
C GLN A 17 11.46 23.66 -48.02
N LYS A 18 10.92 22.83 -48.93
CA LYS A 18 9.61 23.07 -49.53
C LYS A 18 8.49 23.06 -48.48
N LYS A 19 8.53 22.13 -47.53
CA LYS A 19 7.56 22.04 -46.44
C LYS A 19 7.65 23.24 -45.50
N LEU A 20 8.86 23.70 -45.18
CA LEU A 20 9.11 24.91 -44.40
C LEU A 20 8.63 26.16 -45.14
N CYS A 21 8.88 26.25 -46.46
CA CYS A 21 8.43 27.38 -47.27
C CYS A 21 6.90 27.45 -47.29
N LEU A 22 6.22 26.30 -47.49
CA LEU A 22 4.76 26.20 -47.39
C LEU A 22 4.23 26.58 -46.00
N LEU A 23 4.94 26.18 -44.94
CA LEU A 23 4.56 26.54 -43.58
C LEU A 23 4.72 28.05 -43.32
N ILE A 24 5.81 28.65 -43.80
CA ILE A 24 6.06 30.10 -43.71
C ILE A 24 4.98 30.88 -44.48
N GLU A 25 4.63 30.43 -45.68
CA GLU A 25 3.59 31.03 -46.51
C GLU A 25 2.21 30.91 -45.82
N PHE A 26 1.94 29.78 -45.17
CA PHE A 26 0.75 29.58 -44.33
C PHE A 26 0.73 30.54 -43.12
N PHE A 27 1.86 30.73 -42.43
CA PHE A 27 1.96 31.67 -41.32
C PHE A 27 1.80 33.13 -41.75
N GLN A 28 2.33 33.53 -42.91
CA GLN A 28 2.19 34.89 -43.44
C GLN A 28 0.76 35.21 -43.91
N ASN A 29 0.07 34.23 -44.50
CA ASN A 29 -1.33 34.38 -44.91
C ASN A 29 -2.32 34.36 -43.73
N ASN A 30 -1.86 34.02 -42.51
CA ASN A 30 -2.70 34.06 -41.33
C ASN A 30 -2.83 35.51 -40.78
N PRO A 31 -4.04 36.07 -40.73
CA PRO A 31 -4.24 37.47 -40.32
C PRO A 31 -3.83 37.72 -38.86
N LYS A 32 -3.83 36.69 -38.00
CA LYS A 32 -3.36 36.77 -36.60
C LYS A 32 -1.87 37.08 -36.50
N VAL A 33 -1.04 36.45 -37.33
CA VAL A 33 0.42 36.65 -37.31
C VAL A 33 0.76 38.03 -37.84
N MET A 34 0.09 38.44 -38.92
CA MET A 34 0.23 39.77 -39.52
C MET A 34 -0.20 40.90 -38.57
N ALA A 35 -1.19 40.64 -37.70
CA ALA A 35 -1.61 41.56 -36.64
C ALA A 35 -0.56 41.67 -35.52
N PHE A 36 0.14 40.57 -35.19
CA PHE A 36 1.26 40.60 -34.24
C PHE A 36 2.46 41.37 -34.79
N THR A 37 2.79 41.25 -36.08
CA THR A 37 3.87 42.05 -36.70
C THR A 37 3.52 43.54 -36.77
N LYS A 38 2.24 43.88 -36.91
CA LYS A 38 1.72 45.26 -36.82
C LYS A 38 1.54 45.77 -35.38
N SER A 39 1.78 44.95 -34.37
CA SER A 39 1.67 45.38 -32.98
C SER A 39 2.82 46.34 -32.59
N PRO A 40 2.65 47.16 -31.53
CA PRO A 40 3.68 48.11 -31.08
C PRO A 40 5.05 47.46 -30.84
N LEU A 41 5.07 46.19 -30.40
CA LEU A 41 6.30 45.40 -30.23
C LEU A 41 6.96 45.08 -31.57
N GLY A 42 6.19 44.67 -32.58
CA GLY A 42 6.70 44.38 -33.93
C GLY A 42 7.26 45.63 -34.62
N GLN A 43 6.57 46.76 -34.49
CA GLN A 43 6.99 48.03 -35.09
C GLN A 43 8.21 48.66 -34.38
N TYR A 44 8.39 48.39 -33.08
CA TYR A 44 9.54 48.83 -32.29
C TYR A 44 10.79 47.99 -32.58
N LEU A 45 10.63 46.68 -32.81
CA LEU A 45 11.70 45.80 -33.25
C LEU A 45 12.13 46.10 -34.71
N ASP A 46 11.18 46.40 -35.60
CA ASP A 46 11.45 46.71 -37.01
C ASP A 46 12.22 48.04 -37.18
N ARG A 47 11.94 49.03 -36.31
CA ARG A 47 12.59 50.34 -36.34
C ARG A 47 14.02 50.32 -35.79
N HIS A 48 14.39 49.32 -34.98
CA HIS A 48 15.73 49.17 -34.41
C HIS A 48 16.19 47.69 -34.43
N PRO A 49 16.76 47.21 -35.55
CA PRO A 49 17.15 45.80 -35.72
C PRO A 49 18.20 45.34 -34.70
N PHE A 50 19.02 46.25 -34.17
CA PHE A 50 20.02 45.95 -33.13
C PHE A 50 19.38 45.64 -31.77
N LEU A 51 18.28 46.33 -31.44
CA LEU A 51 17.55 46.11 -30.20
C LEU A 51 16.76 44.80 -30.24
N ALA A 52 16.17 44.48 -31.39
CA ALA A 52 15.55 43.18 -31.67
C ALA A 52 16.54 42.03 -31.47
N LEU A 53 17.74 42.15 -32.05
CA LEU A 53 18.81 41.17 -31.92
C LEU A 53 19.27 41.03 -30.46
N ALA A 54 19.47 42.15 -29.75
CA ALA A 54 19.88 42.15 -28.35
C ALA A 54 18.84 41.49 -27.44
N LEU A 55 17.54 41.77 -27.65
CA LEU A 55 16.45 41.12 -26.92
C LEU A 55 16.35 39.63 -27.22
N LEU A 56 16.52 39.22 -28.48
CA LEU A 56 16.53 37.82 -28.87
C LEU A 56 17.67 37.07 -28.18
N VAL A 57 18.89 37.62 -28.25
CA VAL A 57 20.06 37.05 -27.57
C VAL A 57 19.83 37.03 -26.06
N PHE A 58 19.27 38.09 -25.47
CA PHE A 58 18.95 38.11 -24.04
C PHE A 58 17.93 37.04 -23.66
N ILE A 59 16.87 36.84 -24.45
CA ILE A 59 15.88 35.78 -24.22
C ILE A 59 16.54 34.42 -24.35
N VAL A 60 17.34 34.16 -25.38
CA VAL A 60 18.04 32.88 -25.56
C VAL A 60 19.01 32.64 -24.40
N THR A 61 19.78 33.66 -24.01
CA THR A 61 20.81 33.56 -22.97
C THR A 61 20.21 33.52 -21.56
N SER A 62 19.03 34.09 -21.35
CA SER A 62 18.29 34.06 -20.07
C SER A 62 17.37 32.84 -19.96
N ALA A 63 16.82 32.34 -21.06
CA ALA A 63 15.96 31.15 -21.07
C ALA A 63 16.71 29.90 -20.61
N VAL A 64 18.00 29.78 -20.91
CA VAL A 64 18.83 28.65 -20.47
C VAL A 64 18.93 28.59 -18.94
N PRO A 65 19.43 29.62 -18.22
CA PRO A 65 19.51 29.61 -16.77
C PRO A 65 18.13 29.59 -16.09
N VAL A 66 17.13 30.30 -16.62
CA VAL A 66 15.77 30.32 -16.06
C VAL A 66 15.08 28.97 -16.23
N GLY A 67 15.21 28.35 -17.40
CA GLY A 67 14.66 27.03 -17.69
C GLY A 67 15.32 25.93 -16.84
N PHE A 68 16.63 25.99 -16.69
CA PHE A 68 17.36 25.06 -15.82
C PHE A 68 16.94 25.21 -14.35
N PHE A 69 16.76 26.44 -13.87
CA PHE A 69 16.25 26.69 -12.52
C PHE A 69 14.84 26.13 -12.32
N LEU A 70 13.91 26.39 -13.24
CA LEU A 70 12.55 25.83 -13.21
C LEU A 70 12.57 24.30 -13.19
N LEU A 71 13.42 23.68 -14.01
CA LEU A 71 13.55 22.22 -14.06
C LEU A 71 14.04 21.66 -12.72
N LEU A 72 15.05 22.28 -12.11
CA LEU A 72 15.53 21.89 -10.78
C LEU A 72 14.47 22.05 -9.71
N VAL A 73 13.68 23.14 -9.74
CA VAL A 73 12.58 23.36 -8.81
C VAL A 73 11.52 22.28 -8.94
N ILE A 74 11.12 21.94 -10.17
CA ILE A 74 10.13 20.88 -10.42
C ILE A 74 10.67 19.53 -9.94
N LEU A 75 11.92 19.20 -10.28
CA LEU A 75 12.55 17.94 -9.87
C LEU A 75 12.65 17.84 -8.35
N THR A 76 13.08 18.93 -7.69
CA THR A 76 13.19 18.98 -6.22
C THR A 76 11.82 18.86 -5.57
N THR A 77 10.79 19.51 -6.13
CA THR A 77 9.42 19.40 -5.63
C THR A 77 8.88 17.97 -5.78
N LEU A 78 9.17 17.30 -6.90
CA LEU A 78 8.79 15.91 -7.11
C LEU A 78 9.49 14.98 -6.12
N VAL A 79 10.80 15.15 -5.93
CA VAL A 79 11.56 14.37 -4.93
C VAL A 79 11.03 14.62 -3.52
N ALA A 80 10.73 15.87 -3.16
CA ALA A 80 10.14 16.22 -1.87
C ALA A 80 8.76 15.59 -1.69
N LEU A 81 7.89 15.62 -2.71
CA LEU A 81 6.58 15.00 -2.68
C LEU A 81 6.67 13.48 -2.46
N VAL A 82 7.53 12.80 -3.23
CA VAL A 82 7.78 11.37 -3.05
C VAL A 82 8.32 11.10 -1.64
N GLY A 83 9.25 11.91 -1.15
CA GLY A 83 9.79 11.81 0.21
C GLY A 83 8.72 11.91 1.29
N VAL A 84 7.79 12.87 1.17
CA VAL A 84 6.66 13.02 2.10
C VAL A 84 5.73 11.81 2.04
N ILE A 85 5.39 11.32 0.86
CA ILE A 85 4.53 10.13 0.71
C ILE A 85 5.17 8.90 1.37
N ILE A 86 6.48 8.69 1.19
CA ILE A 86 7.20 7.58 1.83
C ILE A 86 7.24 7.75 3.35
N LEU A 87 7.52 8.96 3.85
CA LEU A 87 7.57 9.25 5.28
C LEU A 87 6.19 9.07 5.93
N GLU A 88 5.15 9.63 5.34
CA GLU A 88 3.77 9.50 5.81
C GLU A 88 3.34 8.03 5.80
N GLY A 89 3.62 7.30 4.71
CA GLY A 89 3.36 5.87 4.60
C GLY A 89 4.09 5.06 5.68
N LEU A 90 5.34 5.41 5.99
CA LEU A 90 6.10 4.77 7.07
C LEU A 90 5.49 5.05 8.44
N VAL A 91 5.14 6.31 8.72
CA VAL A 91 4.53 6.71 10.00
C VAL A 91 3.18 6.03 10.19
N ILE A 92 2.35 6.00 9.15
CA ILE A 92 1.06 5.29 9.16
C ILE A 92 1.27 3.79 9.33
N SER A 93 2.27 3.20 8.66
CA SER A 93 2.57 1.77 8.78
C SER A 93 3.02 1.39 10.20
N VAL A 94 3.96 2.15 10.78
CA VAL A 94 4.44 1.92 12.16
C VAL A 94 3.31 2.16 13.16
N GLY A 95 2.54 3.24 13.00
CA GLY A 95 1.37 3.51 13.83
C GLY A 95 0.31 2.42 13.70
N GLY A 96 0.01 1.98 12.49
CA GLY A 96 -0.94 0.91 12.19
C GLY A 96 -0.51 -0.43 12.78
N LEU A 97 0.76 -0.81 12.64
CA LEU A 97 1.30 -2.02 13.25
C LEU A 97 1.25 -1.97 14.77
N SER A 98 1.56 -0.82 15.38
CA SER A 98 1.46 -0.61 16.83
C SER A 98 0.02 -0.73 17.31
N LEU A 99 -0.93 -0.07 16.64
CA LEU A 99 -2.36 -0.16 16.96
C LEU A 99 -2.87 -1.59 16.79
N PHE A 100 -2.52 -2.25 15.69
CA PHE A 100 -2.90 -3.64 15.46
C PHE A 100 -2.33 -4.56 16.52
N CYS A 101 -1.08 -4.34 16.95
CA CYS A 101 -0.45 -5.08 18.04
C CYS A 101 -1.21 -4.90 19.37
N ILE A 102 -1.57 -3.66 19.73
CA ILE A 102 -2.32 -3.37 20.95
C ILE A 102 -3.72 -3.97 20.87
N LEU A 103 -4.44 -3.77 19.77
CA LEU A 103 -5.77 -4.34 19.55
C LEU A 103 -5.75 -5.88 19.62
N CYS A 104 -4.74 -6.50 19.01
CA CYS A 104 -4.55 -7.94 19.06
C CYS A 104 -4.26 -8.41 20.49
N GLY A 105 -3.34 -7.77 21.21
CA GLY A 105 -3.05 -8.08 22.61
C GLY A 105 -4.26 -7.94 23.53
N LEU A 106 -5.02 -6.84 23.39
CA LEU A 106 -6.28 -6.64 24.11
C LEU A 106 -7.33 -7.70 23.73
N GLY A 107 -7.40 -8.09 22.45
CA GLY A 107 -8.27 -9.16 21.97
C GLY A 107 -7.94 -10.51 22.62
N PHE A 108 -6.65 -10.87 22.67
CA PHE A 108 -6.19 -12.08 23.35
C PHE A 108 -6.49 -12.05 24.85
N ILE A 109 -6.23 -10.93 25.53
CA ILE A 109 -6.54 -10.78 26.96
C ILE A 109 -8.05 -10.89 27.19
N SER A 110 -8.86 -10.25 26.35
CA SER A 110 -10.32 -10.32 26.43
C SER A 110 -10.83 -11.75 26.21
N LEU A 111 -10.30 -12.46 25.21
CA LEU A 111 -10.64 -13.85 24.95
C LEU A 111 -10.24 -14.76 26.12
N ALA A 112 -9.05 -14.56 26.69
CA ALA A 112 -8.58 -15.30 27.85
C ALA A 112 -9.49 -15.06 29.07
N LEU A 113 -9.81 -13.80 29.38
CA LEU A 113 -10.72 -13.45 30.48
C LEU A 113 -12.12 -14.03 30.26
N SER A 114 -12.66 -13.92 29.05
CA SER A 114 -13.95 -14.51 28.69
C SER A 114 -13.95 -16.04 28.84
N GLY A 115 -12.90 -16.70 28.36
CA GLY A 115 -12.72 -18.14 28.50
C GLY A 115 -12.58 -18.57 29.96
N MET A 116 -11.80 -17.83 30.76
CA MET A 116 -11.68 -18.07 32.21
C MET A 116 -13.01 -17.91 32.92
N MET A 117 -13.76 -16.85 32.62
CA MET A 117 -15.09 -16.61 33.20
C MET A 117 -16.05 -17.74 32.83
N MET A 118 -16.09 -18.17 31.57
CA MET A 118 -16.93 -19.28 31.11
C MET A 118 -16.55 -20.62 31.76
N ALA A 119 -15.25 -20.94 31.83
CA ALA A 119 -14.76 -22.14 32.49
C ALA A 119 -15.10 -22.11 33.99
N SER A 120 -14.86 -20.98 34.67
CA SER A 120 -15.19 -20.81 36.07
C SER A 120 -16.70 -20.94 36.33
N TYR A 121 -17.55 -20.39 35.45
CA TYR A 121 -19.00 -20.58 35.51
C TYR A 121 -19.41 -22.05 35.37
N ILE A 122 -18.84 -22.78 34.41
CA ILE A 122 -19.15 -24.22 34.24
C ILE A 122 -18.70 -25.03 35.47
N ILE A 123 -17.48 -24.78 35.96
CA ILE A 123 -16.93 -25.49 37.12
C ILE A 123 -17.75 -25.18 38.37
N ALA A 124 -18.07 -23.90 38.62
CA ALA A 124 -18.91 -23.50 39.75
C ALA A 124 -20.32 -24.07 39.62
N SER A 125 -20.92 -24.04 38.43
CA SER A 125 -22.24 -24.65 38.18
C SER A 125 -22.22 -26.15 38.41
N SER A 126 -21.14 -26.84 38.05
CA SER A 126 -20.94 -28.27 38.30
C SER A 126 -20.78 -28.57 39.80
N LEU A 127 -19.97 -27.80 40.52
CA LEU A 127 -19.80 -27.88 41.97
C LEU A 127 -21.12 -27.63 42.71
N VAL A 128 -21.83 -26.55 42.35
CA VAL A 128 -23.13 -26.20 42.91
C VAL A 128 -24.14 -27.30 42.60
N ASN A 129 -24.18 -27.84 41.38
CA ASN A 129 -25.07 -28.96 41.04
C ASN A 129 -24.73 -30.24 41.83
N CYS A 130 -23.45 -30.52 42.11
CA CYS A 130 -23.03 -31.61 42.99
C CYS A 130 -23.39 -31.36 44.46
N CYS A 131 -23.28 -30.12 44.95
CA CYS A 131 -23.58 -29.76 46.34
C CYS A 131 -25.09 -29.59 46.60
N PHE A 132 -25.85 -29.09 45.62
CA PHE A 132 -27.31 -28.98 45.66
C PHE A 132 -28.02 -30.24 45.18
N SER A 133 -27.30 -31.25 44.68
CA SER A 133 -27.79 -32.63 44.64
C SER A 133 -27.55 -33.25 46.02
N PRO A 134 -28.54 -33.29 46.93
CA PRO A 134 -28.37 -33.97 48.19
C PRO A 134 -28.36 -35.46 47.89
N SER A 135 -27.27 -36.14 48.26
CA SER A 135 -27.30 -37.51 48.76
C SER A 135 -28.27 -38.48 48.05
N ARG A 136 -27.94 -38.95 46.83
CA ARG A 136 -28.35 -40.31 46.45
C ARG A 136 -27.26 -41.27 46.91
N PRO A 137 -27.54 -42.17 47.87
CA PRO A 137 -26.56 -43.16 48.26
C PRO A 137 -26.24 -44.04 47.06
N LEU A 138 -24.99 -44.51 47.03
CA LEU A 138 -24.52 -45.62 46.22
C LEU A 138 -25.50 -46.80 46.31
N THR A 139 -26.49 -46.85 45.43
CA THR A 139 -27.01 -48.13 44.96
C THR A 139 -25.97 -48.66 43.97
N GLN A 140 -25.03 -49.39 44.57
CA GLN A 140 -24.35 -50.56 44.03
C GLN A 140 -24.83 -50.95 42.62
N GLN A 141 -24.10 -50.51 41.60
CA GLN A 141 -24.03 -51.24 40.35
C GLN A 141 -22.89 -52.26 40.52
N ASN A 142 -23.21 -53.45 41.04
CA ASN A 142 -22.33 -54.60 40.91
C ASN A 142 -22.89 -55.49 39.78
N PRO A 143 -22.11 -55.78 38.72
CA PRO A 143 -22.46 -56.84 37.80
C PRO A 143 -22.27 -58.19 38.53
N ASN A 144 -22.91 -59.24 37.99
CA ASN A 144 -22.60 -60.64 38.29
C ASN A 144 -23.24 -61.22 39.57
N GLY A 145 -24.51 -61.59 39.45
CA GLY A 145 -24.98 -62.79 40.13
C GLY A 145 -24.35 -63.99 39.43
N ASP A 146 -23.66 -64.83 40.22
CA ASP A 146 -23.30 -66.24 39.97
C ASP A 146 -21.86 -66.57 40.39
N CYS A 147 -21.53 -66.40 41.68
CA CYS A 147 -20.36 -67.04 42.30
C CYS A 147 -20.58 -67.26 43.82
N GLN A 148 -21.78 -67.70 44.22
CA GLN A 148 -22.08 -68.11 45.60
C GLN A 148 -22.51 -69.58 45.72
N LEU A 149 -21.99 -70.44 44.82
CA LEU A 149 -22.14 -71.89 44.92
C LEU A 149 -20.80 -72.64 45.07
N ALA A 150 -19.78 -71.97 45.64
CA ALA A 150 -18.43 -72.55 45.74
C ALA A 150 -17.79 -72.47 47.14
N MET A 151 -18.52 -72.06 48.19
CA MET A 151 -17.95 -71.91 49.55
C MET A 151 -18.59 -72.81 50.61
N LYS A 152 -19.27 -73.88 50.21
CA LYS A 152 -19.82 -74.89 51.14
C LYS A 152 -19.03 -76.22 51.17
N ALA A 153 -17.75 -76.20 50.78
CA ALA A 153 -16.93 -77.41 50.69
C ALA A 153 -15.59 -77.37 51.45
N ALA A 154 -15.28 -76.32 52.23
CA ALA A 154 -13.92 -76.18 52.79
C ALA A 154 -13.82 -75.68 54.24
N ASP A 155 -14.81 -75.90 55.10
CA ASP A 155 -14.64 -75.62 56.54
C ASP A 155 -15.22 -76.72 57.45
N PHE A 156 -15.00 -77.97 57.05
CA PHE A 156 -15.15 -79.15 57.91
C PHE A 156 -13.85 -79.44 58.68
N LYS A 157 -13.17 -78.42 59.23
CA LYS A 157 -11.85 -78.63 59.86
C LYS A 157 -11.51 -77.66 61.00
N GLY A 158 -12.31 -77.72 62.06
CA GLY A 158 -12.05 -77.11 63.38
C GLY A 158 -13.37 -76.57 63.93
N LEU A 159 -13.98 -77.09 64.99
CA LEU A 159 -13.42 -77.50 66.27
C LEU A 159 -14.22 -78.70 66.82
N TYR A 160 -13.54 -79.82 67.02
CA TYR A 160 -13.73 -80.64 68.22
C TYR A 160 -12.79 -80.05 69.28
N GLN A 161 -13.30 -79.33 70.28
CA GLN A 161 -12.72 -79.27 71.63
C GLN A 161 -13.62 -78.49 72.58
N GLU A 162 -13.95 -79.17 73.69
CA GLU A 162 -14.60 -78.75 74.95
C GLU A 162 -16.11 -78.55 74.98
#